data_AF-A0AAU5K4F1-F1
#
_entry.id   AF-A0AAU5K4F1-F1
#
_cell.length_a   1.000
_cell.length_b   1.000
_cell.length_c   1.000
_cell.angle_alpha   90.00
_cell.angle_beta   90.00
_cell.angle_gamma   90.00
#
_symmetry.space_group_name_H-M   'P 1'
#
loop_
_entity.id
_entity.type
_entity.pdbx_description
1 polymer ?
#
loop_
_entity_poly.entity_id
_entity_poly.type
_entity_poly.pdbx_seq_one_letter_code
_entity_poly.pdbx_strand_id
1 'polypeptide(L)'
;MPKKRKKDRKAPHKPAVVRTAPTQYTELADWDDAPEEEFNPLASLKDRFPTPADAVKTVQAGEEVEWIGSVEGAKMRHRVVLTDNSEALIEQAVFLDGALEQMVLCAAHQAGEHGRDELHAGVLVALDVLHTVIRPITESDVRNFQPGYTAAVLESFQEAPEPHGPGTPVFGWRTFHSVGPNTTWDDTVDTATWNSSTMMSGFLGDSDDVPELQPLQLARLLRDHGVPVILCAGCGDPITDRHPRWNGVWVSPGNDTGPLCEAPTPALQLPAPRLGWLTDAEFGHPHLPAPMAD
;
A
#
# COMPACT_ATOMS: atom_id res chain seq x y z
N MET A 1 4.25 47.45 56.50
CA MET A 1 5.73 47.42 56.57
C MET A 1 6.14 47.00 57.98
N PRO A 2 7.28 46.34 58.29
CA PRO A 2 8.41 45.92 57.43
C PRO A 2 9.02 44.52 57.73
N LYS A 3 9.62 43.92 56.69
CA LYS A 3 10.97 43.30 56.59
C LYS A 3 11.62 42.59 57.80
N LYS A 4 12.09 41.33 57.57
CA LYS A 4 13.51 40.87 57.37
C LYS A 4 13.94 39.62 58.17
N ARG A 5 14.50 38.65 57.43
CA ARG A 5 15.69 37.78 57.70
C ARG A 5 15.58 36.76 58.85
N LYS A 6 16.20 35.56 58.86
CA LYS A 6 17.32 34.94 58.10
C LYS A 6 17.34 33.42 58.46
N LYS A 7 17.80 32.57 57.52
CA LYS A 7 18.78 31.44 57.64
C LYS A 7 18.73 30.52 58.89
N ASP A 8 18.98 29.21 58.83
CA ASP A 8 19.60 28.31 57.85
C ASP A 8 19.48 26.87 58.40
N ARG A 9 19.57 25.87 57.51
CA ARG A 9 20.08 24.48 57.72
C ARG A 9 19.19 23.48 58.49
N LYS A 10 19.06 22.21 58.10
CA LYS A 10 19.81 21.32 57.19
C LYS A 10 18.85 20.17 56.78
N ALA A 11 18.86 19.76 55.51
CA ALA A 11 18.34 18.46 55.04
C ALA A 11 19.36 17.34 55.38
N PRO A 12 18.98 16.05 55.43
CA PRO A 12 18.75 15.22 54.22
C PRO A 12 17.63 14.15 54.44
N HIS A 13 17.21 13.25 53.55
CA HIS A 13 17.64 12.76 52.25
C HIS A 13 16.40 12.17 51.50
N LYS A 14 16.45 12.19 50.17
CA LYS A 14 15.40 11.84 49.17
C LYS A 14 14.92 10.36 49.20
N PRO A 15 13.71 10.10 48.69
CA PRO A 15 13.59 9.38 47.40
C PRO A 15 13.08 10.29 46.28
N ALA A 16 13.63 10.12 45.07
CA ALA A 16 13.22 10.86 43.89
C ALA A 16 11.86 10.36 43.40
N VAL A 17 10.85 11.21 43.52
CA VAL A 17 9.59 11.10 42.79
C VAL A 17 9.57 12.26 41.81
N VAL A 18 9.71 11.97 40.52
CA VAL A 18 9.46 12.97 39.48
C VAL A 18 7.96 12.97 39.22
N ARG A 19 7.30 14.03 39.71
CA ARG A 19 5.92 14.41 39.39
C ARG A 19 5.94 15.32 38.16
N THR A 20 4.99 15.10 37.26
CA THR A 20 4.68 15.88 36.06
C THR A 20 4.01 17.22 36.36
N ALA A 21 4.26 18.22 35.50
CA ALA A 21 3.37 19.26 34.93
C ALA A 21 4.17 20.51 34.51
N PRO A 22 3.70 21.41 33.61
CA PRO A 22 2.57 21.36 32.69
C PRO A 22 2.96 21.63 31.21
N THR A 23 1.98 21.47 30.33
CA THR A 23 1.94 21.87 28.93
C THR A 23 2.31 23.35 28.74
N GLN A 24 3.20 23.64 27.80
CA GLN A 24 3.27 24.92 27.11
C GLN A 24 3.26 24.66 25.62
N TYR A 25 2.17 25.07 24.97
CA TYR A 25 2.13 25.33 23.55
C TYR A 25 3.23 26.34 23.23
N THR A 26 4.09 25.99 22.29
CA THR A 26 4.95 26.96 21.61
C THR A 26 4.54 26.91 20.14
N GLU A 27 4.32 28.12 19.61
CA GLU A 27 3.81 28.42 18.28
C GLU A 27 4.45 27.61 17.16
N LEU A 28 3.59 27.32 16.17
CA LEU A 28 3.93 26.89 14.82
C LEU A 28 5.18 27.63 14.31
N ALA A 29 6.27 26.89 14.16
CA ALA A 29 7.34 27.32 13.29
C ALA A 29 6.77 27.37 11.86
N ASP A 30 6.88 28.55 11.27
CA ASP A 30 6.77 28.83 9.84
C ASP A 30 7.55 27.75 9.08
N TRP A 31 6.83 26.83 8.43
CA TRP A 31 7.42 26.01 7.37
C TRP A 31 7.57 26.94 6.18
N ASP A 32 8.69 27.66 6.14
CA ASP A 32 9.26 28.10 4.86
C ASP A 32 9.58 26.80 4.10
N ASP A 33 8.58 26.26 3.43
CA ASP A 33 8.72 25.18 2.47
C ASP A 33 9.71 25.68 1.42
N ALA A 34 10.95 25.20 1.50
CA ALA A 34 11.83 25.20 0.35
C ALA A 34 11.01 24.59 -0.80
N PRO A 35 11.02 25.19 -2.01
CA PRO A 35 10.24 24.66 -3.11
C PRO A 35 10.55 23.18 -3.23
N GLU A 36 9.57 22.33 -2.93
CA GLU A 36 9.71 20.89 -3.04
C GLU A 36 10.25 20.63 -4.44
N GLU A 37 11.44 20.01 -4.52
CA GLU A 37 11.91 19.50 -5.80
C GLU A 37 10.78 18.62 -6.33
N GLU A 38 10.18 19.03 -7.46
CA GLU A 38 9.06 18.35 -8.11
C GLU A 38 9.39 16.86 -8.17
N PHE A 39 8.72 16.07 -7.32
CA PHE A 39 9.05 14.67 -7.14
C PHE A 39 8.83 13.95 -8.46
N ASN A 40 9.93 13.66 -9.17
CA ASN A 40 9.87 12.94 -10.43
C ASN A 40 10.10 11.45 -10.14
N PRO A 41 9.05 10.62 -10.09
CA PRO A 41 9.14 9.18 -9.77
C PRO A 41 10.11 8.44 -10.71
N LEU A 42 10.29 8.95 -11.94
CA LEU A 42 11.18 8.37 -12.94
C LEU A 42 12.57 9.01 -12.96
N ALA A 43 12.91 9.95 -12.08
CA ALA A 43 14.23 10.57 -12.03
C ALA A 43 15.34 9.52 -11.97
N SER A 44 15.19 8.51 -11.12
CA SER A 44 16.17 7.44 -10.97
C SER A 44 16.39 6.61 -12.25
N LEU A 45 15.33 6.37 -13.04
CA LEU A 45 15.42 5.70 -14.33
C LEU A 45 16.02 6.63 -15.39
N LYS A 46 15.57 7.90 -15.43
CA LYS A 46 16.08 8.93 -16.34
C LYS A 46 17.58 9.19 -16.15
N ASP A 47 18.06 9.20 -14.91
CA ASP A 47 19.47 9.43 -14.56
C ASP A 47 20.37 8.29 -15.03
N ARG A 48 19.89 7.04 -14.97
CA ARG A 48 20.63 5.86 -15.44
C ARG A 48 20.47 5.62 -16.94
N PHE A 49 19.29 5.90 -17.47
CA PHE A 49 18.88 5.62 -18.85
C PHE A 49 18.21 6.89 -19.41
N PRO A 50 18.95 7.71 -20.16
CA PRO A 50 18.40 8.97 -20.69
C PRO A 50 17.13 8.78 -21.53
N THR A 51 16.97 7.63 -22.17
CA THR A 51 15.77 7.25 -22.92
C THR A 51 15.30 5.83 -22.57
N PRO A 52 14.00 5.52 -22.71
CA PRO A 52 13.49 4.14 -22.66
C PRO A 52 14.24 3.21 -23.62
N ALA A 53 14.65 3.68 -24.81
CA ALA A 53 15.41 2.87 -25.75
C ALA A 53 16.78 2.42 -25.20
N ASP A 54 17.41 3.22 -24.34
CA ASP A 54 18.67 2.84 -23.68
C ASP A 54 18.45 1.79 -22.57
N ALA A 55 17.33 1.90 -21.85
CA ALA A 55 16.89 0.88 -20.91
C ALA A 55 16.59 -0.45 -21.63
N VAL A 56 15.97 -0.41 -22.80
CA VAL A 56 15.70 -1.60 -23.63
C VAL A 56 16.99 -2.31 -24.04
N LYS A 57 18.02 -1.58 -24.50
CA LYS A 57 19.32 -2.19 -24.84
C LYS A 57 19.93 -2.93 -23.65
N THR A 58 19.73 -2.40 -22.45
CA THR A 58 20.24 -2.99 -21.19
C THR A 58 19.50 -4.29 -20.88
N VAL A 59 18.17 -4.32 -21.01
CA VAL A 59 17.39 -5.56 -20.87
C VAL A 59 17.72 -6.60 -21.93
N GLN A 60 17.94 -6.17 -23.18
CA GLN A 60 18.40 -7.07 -24.24
C GLN A 60 19.79 -7.65 -23.98
N ALA A 61 20.62 -6.98 -23.18
CA ALA A 61 21.91 -7.51 -22.71
C ALA A 61 21.79 -8.47 -21.51
N GLY A 62 20.58 -8.69 -21.00
CA GLY A 62 20.30 -9.62 -19.90
C GLY A 62 20.27 -8.99 -18.51
N GLU A 63 20.27 -7.65 -18.42
CA GLU A 63 20.20 -6.93 -17.14
C GLU A 63 18.76 -6.46 -16.86
N GLU A 64 18.32 -6.55 -15.62
CA GLU A 64 16.99 -6.06 -15.23
C GLU A 64 16.96 -4.53 -15.15
N VAL A 65 15.93 -3.91 -15.74
CA VAL A 65 15.66 -2.48 -15.60
C VAL A 65 14.28 -2.29 -14.99
N GLU A 66 14.27 -1.97 -13.71
CA GLU A 66 13.09 -1.83 -12.88
C GLU A 66 13.27 -0.68 -11.89
N TRP A 67 12.21 0.10 -11.72
CA TRP A 67 11.98 1.00 -10.61
C TRP A 67 10.77 0.51 -9.83
N ILE A 68 10.90 0.52 -8.51
CA ILE A 68 9.80 0.31 -7.57
C ILE A 68 9.82 1.48 -6.61
N GLY A 69 8.67 2.06 -6.34
CA GLY A 69 8.54 3.15 -5.40
C GLY A 69 7.14 3.24 -4.79
N SER A 70 6.99 4.21 -3.90
CA SER A 70 5.71 4.63 -3.36
C SER A 70 5.55 6.10 -3.70
N VAL A 71 4.37 6.48 -4.17
CA VAL A 71 4.04 7.88 -4.39
C VAL A 71 2.66 8.12 -3.83
N GLU A 72 2.56 9.11 -2.96
CA GLU A 72 1.32 9.41 -2.22
C GLU A 72 0.77 8.17 -1.47
N GLY A 73 1.68 7.35 -0.95
CA GLY A 73 1.36 6.12 -0.23
C GLY A 73 1.20 4.90 -1.14
N ALA A 74 0.82 5.06 -2.40
CA ALA A 74 0.52 3.92 -3.27
C ALA A 74 1.79 3.28 -3.87
N LYS A 75 1.91 1.95 -3.77
CA LYS A 75 3.04 1.18 -4.33
C LYS A 75 2.91 1.03 -5.83
N MET A 76 4.02 1.27 -6.52
CA MET A 76 4.10 1.24 -7.98
C MET A 76 5.41 0.65 -8.49
N ARG A 77 5.36 0.15 -9.73
CA ARG A 77 6.51 -0.33 -10.47
C ARG A 77 6.49 0.22 -11.89
N HIS A 78 7.68 0.57 -12.39
CA HIS A 78 7.95 0.77 -13.80
C HIS A 78 9.11 -0.12 -14.20
N ARG A 79 8.92 -0.99 -15.20
CA ARG A 79 10.02 -1.85 -15.69
C ARG A 79 9.98 -2.01 -17.19
N VAL A 80 11.14 -2.31 -17.76
CA VAL A 80 11.23 -2.76 -19.14
C VAL A 80 10.93 -4.25 -19.18
N VAL A 81 10.01 -4.66 -20.04
CA VAL A 81 9.69 -6.07 -20.32
C VAL A 81 9.96 -6.39 -21.78
N LEU A 82 10.43 -7.62 -22.04
CA LEU A 82 10.52 -8.17 -23.38
C LEU A 82 9.41 -9.21 -23.57
N THR A 83 8.63 -9.06 -24.63
CA THR A 83 7.64 -10.07 -25.02
C THR A 83 8.33 -11.30 -25.62
N ASP A 84 7.59 -12.39 -25.80
CA ASP A 84 8.08 -13.60 -26.48
C ASP A 84 8.62 -13.31 -27.90
N ASN A 85 8.12 -12.26 -28.55
CA ASN A 85 8.56 -11.80 -29.87
C ASN A 85 9.74 -10.82 -29.81
N SER A 86 10.37 -10.66 -28.64
CA SER A 86 11.44 -9.68 -28.38
C SER A 86 11.03 -8.22 -28.59
N GLU A 87 9.73 -7.92 -28.58
CA GLU A 87 9.25 -6.55 -28.54
C GLU A 87 9.45 -6.00 -27.13
N ALA A 88 9.97 -4.77 -27.03
CA ALA A 88 10.21 -4.13 -25.75
C ALA A 88 9.07 -3.18 -25.39
N LEU A 89 8.54 -3.35 -24.18
CA LEU A 89 7.48 -2.54 -23.61
C LEU A 89 7.94 -1.99 -22.27
N ILE A 90 7.43 -0.83 -21.87
CA ILE A 90 7.47 -0.39 -20.47
C ILE A 90 6.17 -0.83 -19.80
N GLU A 91 6.28 -1.65 -18.76
CA GLU A 91 5.17 -1.93 -17.85
C GLU A 91 5.10 -0.81 -16.81
N GLN A 92 3.91 -0.24 -16.63
CA GLN A 92 3.54 0.53 -15.44
C GLN A 92 2.55 -0.31 -14.65
N ALA A 93 2.88 -0.64 -13.41
CA ALA A 93 2.06 -1.45 -12.52
C ALA A 93 1.77 -0.73 -11.20
N VAL A 94 0.57 -0.90 -10.70
CA VAL A 94 0.09 -0.42 -9.40
C VAL A 94 -0.37 -1.62 -8.60
N PHE A 95 -0.02 -1.67 -7.31
CA PHE A 95 -0.25 -2.84 -6.46
C PHE A 95 -1.37 -2.59 -5.46
N LEU A 96 -2.04 -3.66 -5.03
CA LEU A 96 -3.02 -3.54 -3.93
C LEU A 96 -2.37 -2.88 -2.73
N ASP A 97 -3.13 -2.01 -2.09
CA ASP A 97 -2.72 -1.27 -0.90
C ASP A 97 -3.93 -1.07 0.03
N GLY A 98 -3.68 -0.57 1.23
CA GLY A 98 -4.71 -0.17 2.19
C GLY A 98 -5.65 -1.31 2.58
N ALA A 99 -6.95 -1.00 2.64
CA ALA A 99 -7.98 -1.95 3.05
C ALA A 99 -8.07 -3.18 2.12
N LEU A 100 -7.81 -2.99 0.82
CA LEU A 100 -7.92 -4.07 -0.16
C LEU A 100 -6.78 -5.09 -0.02
N GLU A 101 -5.55 -4.63 0.19
CA GLU A 101 -4.40 -5.51 0.49
C GLU A 101 -4.66 -6.33 1.77
N GLN A 102 -5.13 -5.67 2.83
CA GLN A 102 -5.44 -6.32 4.10
C GLN A 102 -6.56 -7.36 3.97
N MET A 103 -7.63 -7.07 3.20
CA MET A 103 -8.72 -8.00 2.94
C MET A 103 -8.25 -9.24 2.17
N VAL A 104 -7.47 -9.05 1.11
CA VAL A 104 -6.94 -10.15 0.29
C VAL A 104 -6.00 -11.02 1.12
N LEU A 105 -5.15 -10.41 1.95
CA LEU A 105 -4.26 -11.13 2.85
C LEU A 105 -5.02 -11.98 3.88
N CYS A 106 -6.00 -11.41 4.59
CA CYS A 106 -6.86 -12.15 5.51
C CYS A 106 -7.62 -13.27 4.80
N ALA A 107 -8.13 -13.02 3.59
CA ALA A 107 -8.82 -14.02 2.79
C ALA A 107 -7.87 -15.15 2.36
N ALA A 108 -6.59 -14.86 2.05
CA ALA A 108 -5.60 -15.87 1.68
C ALA A 108 -5.37 -16.87 2.81
N HIS A 109 -5.24 -16.39 4.05
CA HIS A 109 -5.21 -17.25 5.23
C HIS A 109 -6.53 -18.01 5.41
N GLN A 110 -7.67 -17.34 5.19
CA GLN A 110 -8.98 -17.96 5.36
C GLN A 110 -9.23 -19.10 4.36
N ALA A 111 -8.86 -18.93 3.10
CA ALA A 111 -9.02 -19.93 2.05
C ALA A 111 -8.22 -21.20 2.34
N GLY A 112 -7.00 -21.04 2.86
CA GLY A 112 -6.06 -22.15 3.04
C GLY A 112 -5.68 -22.81 1.72
N GLU A 113 -4.90 -23.89 1.77
CA GLU A 113 -4.24 -24.42 0.57
C GLU A 113 -5.17 -24.84 -0.57
N HIS A 114 -6.33 -25.39 -0.23
CA HIS A 114 -7.28 -25.95 -1.19
C HIS A 114 -8.17 -24.89 -1.85
N GLY A 115 -8.27 -23.68 -1.27
CA GLY A 115 -9.10 -22.58 -1.79
C GLY A 115 -8.29 -21.48 -2.48
N ARG A 116 -6.95 -21.61 -2.57
CA ARG A 116 -6.08 -20.55 -3.09
C ARG A 116 -6.39 -20.20 -4.54
N ASP A 117 -6.59 -21.18 -5.41
CA ASP A 117 -6.82 -20.94 -6.84
C ASP A 117 -8.15 -20.20 -7.08
N GLU A 118 -9.20 -20.58 -6.34
CA GLU A 118 -10.51 -19.90 -6.40
C GLU A 118 -10.41 -18.46 -5.87
N LEU A 119 -9.68 -18.26 -4.76
CA LEU A 119 -9.40 -16.92 -4.23
C LEU A 119 -8.66 -16.06 -5.25
N HIS A 120 -7.60 -16.59 -5.86
CA HIS A 120 -6.80 -15.86 -6.84
C HIS A 120 -7.66 -15.41 -8.03
N ALA A 121 -8.46 -16.31 -8.59
CA ALA A 121 -9.39 -16.00 -9.66
C ALA A 121 -10.43 -14.95 -9.23
N GLY A 122 -10.97 -15.08 -8.02
CA GLY A 122 -11.92 -14.13 -7.44
C GLY A 122 -11.36 -12.72 -7.27
N VAL A 123 -10.10 -12.61 -6.81
CA VAL A 123 -9.41 -11.32 -6.66
C VAL A 123 -9.21 -10.64 -8.01
N LEU A 124 -8.76 -11.38 -9.03
CA LEU A 124 -8.58 -10.81 -10.38
C LEU A 124 -9.88 -10.29 -10.97
N VAL A 125 -10.98 -11.05 -10.84
CA VAL A 125 -12.31 -10.61 -11.31
C VAL A 125 -12.78 -9.37 -10.54
N ALA A 126 -12.60 -9.33 -9.22
CA ALA A 126 -12.95 -8.16 -8.41
C ALA A 126 -12.16 -6.92 -8.84
N LEU A 127 -10.88 -7.09 -9.20
CA LEU A 127 -10.05 -6.00 -9.72
C LEU A 127 -10.51 -5.50 -11.09
N ASP A 128 -10.97 -6.37 -11.99
CA ASP A 128 -11.55 -5.94 -13.27
C ASP A 128 -12.83 -5.12 -13.06
N VAL A 129 -13.67 -5.53 -12.10
CA VAL A 129 -14.89 -4.79 -11.73
C VAL A 129 -14.55 -3.43 -11.13
N LEU A 130 -13.62 -3.37 -10.17
CA LEU A 130 -13.17 -2.11 -9.57
C LEU A 130 -12.58 -1.17 -10.61
N HIS A 131 -11.78 -1.67 -11.55
CA HIS A 131 -11.21 -0.85 -12.60
C HIS A 131 -12.30 -0.21 -13.48
N THR A 132 -13.39 -0.94 -13.76
CA THR A 132 -14.54 -0.42 -14.51
C THR A 132 -15.21 0.78 -13.81
N VAL A 133 -15.12 0.84 -12.47
CA VAL A 133 -15.64 1.96 -11.66
C VAL A 133 -14.65 3.12 -11.57
N ILE A 134 -13.37 2.82 -11.31
CA ILE A 134 -12.33 3.82 -11.04
C ILE A 134 -11.88 4.55 -12.33
N ARG A 135 -11.74 3.81 -13.42
CA ARG A 135 -11.23 4.35 -14.70
C ARG A 135 -11.99 5.59 -15.19
N PRO A 136 -13.34 5.63 -15.27
CA PRO A 136 -14.04 6.82 -15.75
C PRO A 136 -13.87 8.04 -14.83
N ILE A 137 -13.67 7.83 -13.52
CA ILE A 137 -13.45 8.90 -12.55
C ILE A 137 -12.07 9.52 -12.80
N THR A 138 -11.02 8.70 -12.75
CA THR A 138 -9.63 9.15 -13.00
C THR A 138 -9.45 9.74 -14.39
N GLU A 139 -10.08 9.16 -15.43
CA GLU A 139 -10.07 9.72 -16.78
C GLU A 139 -10.72 11.12 -16.84
N SER A 140 -11.84 11.31 -16.13
CA SER A 140 -12.52 12.61 -16.06
C SER A 140 -11.66 13.66 -15.36
N ASP A 141 -10.97 13.28 -14.28
CA ASP A 141 -10.10 14.19 -13.54
C ASP A 141 -8.91 14.64 -14.38
N VAL A 142 -8.27 13.72 -15.10
CA VAL A 142 -7.18 14.06 -16.02
C VAL A 142 -7.67 14.95 -17.16
N ARG A 143 -8.90 14.72 -17.68
CA ARG A 143 -9.48 15.55 -18.75
C ARG A 143 -9.71 17.00 -18.36
N ASN A 144 -9.80 17.32 -17.07
CA ASN A 144 -9.87 18.72 -16.61
C ASN A 144 -8.60 19.51 -16.98
N PHE A 145 -7.46 18.82 -17.11
CA PHE A 145 -6.17 19.41 -17.48
C PHE A 145 -5.76 19.05 -18.92
N GLN A 146 -6.18 17.89 -19.43
CA GLN A 146 -5.90 17.39 -20.77
C GLN A 146 -7.18 16.92 -21.48
N PRO A 147 -7.95 17.82 -22.13
CA PRO A 147 -9.29 17.51 -22.65
C PRO A 147 -9.39 16.34 -23.65
N GLY A 148 -8.29 15.99 -24.33
CA GLY A 148 -8.24 14.87 -25.28
C GLY A 148 -7.80 13.52 -24.69
N TYR A 149 -7.58 13.45 -23.38
CA TYR A 149 -7.04 12.26 -22.73
C TYR A 149 -8.03 11.09 -22.75
N THR A 150 -7.50 9.88 -22.88
CA THR A 150 -8.23 8.61 -22.77
C THR A 150 -7.39 7.68 -21.93
N ALA A 151 -7.94 7.22 -20.80
CA ALA A 151 -7.22 6.34 -19.88
C ALA A 151 -7.00 4.97 -20.53
N ALA A 152 -5.87 4.34 -20.23
CA ALA A 152 -5.69 2.93 -20.57
C ALA A 152 -6.77 2.06 -19.91
N VAL A 153 -7.03 0.90 -20.51
CA VAL A 153 -7.75 -0.19 -19.82
C VAL A 153 -6.68 -1.06 -19.19
N LEU A 154 -6.69 -1.14 -17.86
CA LEU A 154 -5.65 -1.85 -17.14
C LEU A 154 -5.96 -3.35 -17.06
N GLU A 155 -4.91 -4.15 -17.13
CA GLU A 155 -4.99 -5.59 -16.91
C GLU A 155 -4.84 -5.88 -15.42
N SER A 156 -5.78 -6.61 -14.82
CA SER A 156 -5.54 -7.25 -13.53
C SER A 156 -4.44 -8.31 -13.68
N PHE A 157 -3.55 -8.38 -12.69
CA PHE A 157 -2.46 -9.35 -12.71
C PHE A 157 -2.21 -9.97 -11.33
N GLN A 158 -1.53 -11.11 -11.37
CA GLN A 158 -1.02 -11.81 -10.22
C GLN A 158 0.45 -12.16 -10.48
N GLU A 159 1.31 -11.91 -9.50
CA GLU A 159 2.70 -12.35 -9.47
C GLU A 159 2.98 -13.23 -8.26
N ALA A 160 4.06 -14.00 -8.32
CA ALA A 160 4.46 -14.88 -7.23
C ALA A 160 4.66 -14.08 -5.93
N PRO A 161 4.44 -14.72 -4.76
CA PRO A 161 4.71 -14.08 -3.47
C PRO A 161 6.13 -13.54 -3.38
N GLU A 162 6.28 -12.39 -2.72
CA GLU A 162 7.60 -11.81 -2.50
C GLU A 162 8.42 -12.65 -1.50
N PRO A 163 9.75 -12.76 -1.68
CA PRO A 163 10.63 -13.52 -0.78
C PRO A 163 10.57 -13.11 0.70
N HIS A 164 10.11 -11.89 0.99
CA HIS A 164 9.97 -11.33 2.33
C HIS A 164 8.55 -10.80 2.62
N GLY A 165 7.60 -11.11 1.74
CA GLY A 165 6.18 -10.80 1.95
C GLY A 165 5.48 -11.89 2.78
N PRO A 166 4.16 -11.83 2.90
CA PRO A 166 3.35 -12.73 3.73
C PRO A 166 3.04 -14.08 3.05
N GLY A 167 3.85 -14.48 2.05
CA GLY A 167 3.62 -15.70 1.27
C GLY A 167 2.36 -15.71 0.39
N THR A 168 1.62 -14.60 0.33
CA THR A 168 0.47 -14.39 -0.55
C THR A 168 0.93 -13.78 -1.88
N PRO A 169 0.34 -14.14 -3.03
CA PRO A 169 0.68 -13.53 -4.31
C PRO A 169 0.48 -12.02 -4.30
N VAL A 170 1.26 -11.35 -5.13
CA VAL A 170 1.11 -9.91 -5.36
C VAL A 170 0.05 -9.70 -6.43
N PHE A 171 -0.91 -8.82 -6.17
CA PHE A 171 -1.98 -8.47 -7.09
C PHE A 171 -1.94 -6.98 -7.43
N GLY A 172 -2.55 -6.62 -8.55
CA GLY A 172 -2.66 -5.22 -8.95
C GLY A 172 -3.20 -5.04 -10.35
N TRP A 173 -2.99 -3.84 -10.87
CA TRP A 173 -3.28 -3.47 -12.26
C TRP A 173 -2.02 -3.06 -12.99
N ARG A 174 -1.97 -3.33 -14.29
CA ARG A 174 -0.86 -2.90 -15.14
C ARG A 174 -1.32 -2.42 -16.51
N THR A 175 -0.47 -1.60 -17.12
CA THR A 175 -0.55 -1.19 -18.52
C THR A 175 0.83 -1.30 -19.15
N PHE A 176 0.86 -1.33 -20.48
CA PHE A 176 2.08 -1.43 -21.27
C PHE A 176 2.18 -0.32 -22.29
N HIS A 177 3.39 0.24 -22.42
CA HIS A 177 3.71 1.30 -23.35
C HIS A 177 4.78 0.81 -24.33
N SER A 178 4.48 0.88 -25.63
CA SER A 178 5.44 0.48 -26.67
C SER A 178 6.65 1.43 -26.68
N VAL A 179 7.85 0.85 -26.79
CA VAL A 179 9.09 1.63 -26.89
C VAL A 179 9.50 1.78 -28.35
N GLY A 180 9.40 3.00 -28.86
CA GLY A 180 9.93 3.42 -30.15
C GLY A 180 11.21 4.26 -30.03
N PRO A 181 11.85 4.59 -31.16
CA PRO A 181 13.10 5.37 -31.17
C PRO A 181 13.00 6.77 -30.55
N ASN A 182 11.79 7.35 -30.53
CA ASN A 182 11.53 8.69 -30.03
C ASN A 182 10.68 8.68 -28.75
N THR A 183 10.39 7.52 -28.18
CA THR A 183 9.64 7.41 -26.93
C THR A 183 10.44 8.05 -25.82
N THR A 184 9.83 8.95 -25.07
CA THR A 184 10.36 9.54 -23.85
C THR A 184 9.84 8.79 -22.63
N TRP A 185 10.48 8.97 -21.48
CA TRP A 185 9.97 8.39 -20.22
C TRP A 185 8.58 8.93 -19.85
N ASP A 186 8.27 10.18 -20.22
CA ASP A 186 6.95 10.76 -19.94
C ASP A 186 5.85 10.09 -20.78
N ASP A 187 6.18 9.62 -21.99
CA ASP A 187 5.24 8.82 -22.82
C ASP A 187 4.94 7.43 -22.24
N THR A 188 5.69 7.01 -21.22
CA THR A 188 5.57 5.70 -20.56
C THR A 188 4.87 5.78 -19.20
N VAL A 189 4.30 6.94 -18.87
CA VAL A 189 3.50 7.16 -17.68
C VAL A 189 2.07 7.49 -18.09
N ASP A 190 1.13 6.69 -17.61
CA ASP A 190 -0.29 6.96 -17.68
C ASP A 190 -0.79 7.57 -16.36
N THR A 191 -1.28 8.81 -16.42
CA THR A 191 -1.73 9.57 -15.24
C THR A 191 -2.99 8.98 -14.60
N ALA A 192 -3.93 8.42 -15.37
CA ALA A 192 -5.09 7.77 -14.76
C ALA A 192 -4.71 6.48 -14.04
N THR A 193 -3.76 5.72 -14.58
CA THR A 193 -3.17 4.55 -13.91
C THR A 193 -2.56 4.97 -12.57
N TRP A 194 -1.80 6.06 -12.57
CA TRP A 194 -1.26 6.64 -11.35
C TRP A 194 -2.35 7.00 -10.34
N ASN A 195 -3.35 7.80 -10.72
CA ASN A 195 -4.42 8.22 -9.82
C ASN A 195 -5.28 7.03 -9.34
N SER A 196 -5.36 5.95 -10.14
CA SER A 196 -6.03 4.72 -9.70
C SER A 196 -5.34 4.08 -8.50
N SER A 197 -4.02 4.29 -8.34
CA SER A 197 -3.26 3.78 -7.20
C SER A 197 -3.60 4.51 -5.88
N THR A 198 -3.81 5.83 -5.92
CA THR A 198 -4.23 6.61 -4.74
C THR A 198 -5.68 6.33 -4.36
N MET A 199 -6.56 6.17 -5.35
CA MET A 199 -7.93 5.72 -5.11
C MET A 199 -7.99 4.31 -4.50
N MET A 200 -7.11 3.40 -4.93
CA MET A 200 -7.04 2.05 -4.38
C MET A 200 -6.47 1.99 -2.97
N SER A 201 -5.46 2.82 -2.65
CA SER A 201 -4.86 2.85 -1.31
C SER A 201 -5.78 3.51 -0.27
N GLY A 202 -6.61 4.46 -0.70
CA GLY A 202 -7.44 5.30 0.18
C GLY A 202 -6.62 6.23 1.07
N PHE A 203 -5.32 6.37 0.84
CA PHE A 203 -4.40 7.13 1.69
C PHE A 203 -4.72 8.63 1.72
N LEU A 204 -5.08 9.20 0.57
CA LEU A 204 -5.40 10.62 0.43
C LEU A 204 -6.89 10.95 0.65
N GLY A 205 -7.73 9.95 0.95
CA GLY A 205 -9.18 10.12 1.01
C GLY A 205 -9.85 10.23 -0.36
N ASP A 206 -9.12 10.05 -1.47
CA ASP A 206 -9.66 10.04 -2.84
C ASP A 206 -10.78 9.00 -3.04
N SER A 207 -10.76 7.94 -2.21
CA SER A 207 -11.79 6.89 -2.18
C SER A 207 -13.06 7.27 -1.42
N ASP A 208 -13.04 8.32 -0.60
CA ASP A 208 -14.10 8.61 0.38
C ASP A 208 -15.44 8.95 -0.29
N ASP A 209 -15.38 9.60 -1.44
CA ASP A 209 -16.55 9.99 -2.23
C ASP A 209 -17.00 8.90 -3.23
N VAL A 210 -16.31 7.75 -3.28
CA VAL A 210 -16.63 6.63 -4.17
C VAL A 210 -17.22 5.48 -3.36
N PRO A 211 -18.55 5.25 -3.42
CA PRO A 211 -19.22 4.24 -2.59
C PRO A 211 -18.66 2.82 -2.76
N GLU A 212 -18.23 2.45 -3.95
CA GLU A 212 -17.68 1.13 -4.28
C GLU A 212 -16.31 0.86 -3.63
N LEU A 213 -15.57 1.93 -3.27
CA LEU A 213 -14.27 1.83 -2.62
C LEU A 213 -14.37 1.82 -1.09
N GLN A 214 -15.58 1.94 -0.54
CA GLN A 214 -15.78 1.87 0.90
C GLN A 214 -15.55 0.43 1.40
N PRO A 215 -14.96 0.24 2.61
CA PRO A 215 -14.52 -1.08 3.07
C PRO A 215 -15.61 -2.17 3.05
N LEU A 216 -16.86 -1.83 3.37
CA LEU A 216 -17.98 -2.78 3.34
C LEU A 216 -18.32 -3.21 1.90
N GLN A 217 -18.21 -2.30 0.94
CA GLN A 217 -18.49 -2.53 -0.46
C GLN A 217 -17.37 -3.34 -1.11
N LEU A 218 -16.11 -3.03 -0.80
CA LEU A 218 -14.95 -3.85 -1.19
C LEU A 218 -15.10 -5.30 -0.68
N ALA A 219 -15.43 -5.47 0.60
CA ALA A 219 -15.63 -6.81 1.17
C ALA A 219 -16.80 -7.56 0.53
N ARG A 220 -17.90 -6.87 0.17
CA ARG A 220 -19.01 -7.47 -0.57
C ARG A 220 -18.59 -7.89 -1.96
N LEU A 221 -17.94 -7.01 -2.71
CA LEU A 221 -17.44 -7.31 -4.05
C LEU A 221 -16.53 -8.55 -4.06
N LEU A 222 -15.58 -8.61 -3.12
CA LEU A 222 -14.69 -9.76 -2.97
C LEU A 222 -15.48 -11.05 -2.68
N ARG A 223 -16.46 -11.01 -1.77
CA ARG A 223 -17.31 -12.18 -1.45
C ARG A 223 -18.17 -12.62 -2.63
N ASP A 224 -18.74 -11.69 -3.38
CA ASP A 224 -19.54 -11.98 -4.58
C ASP A 224 -18.73 -12.73 -5.64
N HIS A 225 -17.39 -12.59 -5.59
CA HIS A 225 -16.43 -13.31 -6.43
C HIS A 225 -15.70 -14.46 -5.71
N GLY A 226 -16.25 -14.97 -4.61
CA GLY A 226 -15.75 -16.18 -3.95
C GLY A 226 -14.53 -15.97 -3.05
N VAL A 227 -14.12 -14.72 -2.80
CA VAL A 227 -13.02 -14.41 -1.88
C VAL A 227 -13.54 -14.39 -0.43
N PRO A 228 -13.03 -15.26 0.48
CA PRO A 228 -13.57 -15.45 1.82
C PRO A 228 -13.14 -14.34 2.80
N VAL A 229 -13.56 -13.10 2.54
CA VAL A 229 -13.27 -11.95 3.41
C VAL A 229 -14.15 -11.98 4.66
N ILE A 230 -13.54 -11.85 5.83
CA ILE A 230 -14.25 -11.70 7.12
C ILE A 230 -13.90 -10.34 7.69
N LEU A 231 -14.91 -9.61 8.17
CA LEU A 231 -14.73 -8.31 8.82
C LEU A 231 -15.06 -8.40 10.31
N CYS A 232 -14.36 -7.61 11.12
CA CYS A 232 -14.67 -7.44 12.54
C CYS A 232 -16.00 -6.69 12.72
N ALA A 233 -16.85 -7.16 13.63
CA ALA A 233 -18.13 -6.52 13.94
C ALA A 233 -17.99 -5.13 14.57
N GLY A 234 -16.87 -4.89 15.28
CA GLY A 234 -16.63 -3.69 16.06
C GLY A 234 -15.97 -2.58 15.25
N CYS A 235 -14.79 -2.85 14.67
CA CYS A 235 -14.01 -1.87 13.92
C CYS A 235 -14.20 -1.94 12.41
N GLY A 236 -14.73 -3.05 11.87
CA GLY A 236 -14.84 -3.24 10.42
C GLY A 236 -13.57 -3.77 9.74
N ASP A 237 -12.46 -3.92 10.47
CA ASP A 237 -11.19 -4.40 9.91
C ASP A 237 -11.30 -5.83 9.36
N PRO A 238 -10.56 -6.16 8.29
CA PRO A 238 -10.46 -7.52 7.79
C PRO A 238 -9.73 -8.41 8.79
N ILE A 239 -10.27 -9.59 9.06
CA ILE A 239 -9.73 -10.51 10.07
C ILE A 239 -9.64 -11.94 9.54
N THR A 240 -8.76 -12.73 10.15
CA THR A 240 -8.64 -14.18 9.92
C THR A 240 -8.36 -14.91 11.23
N ASP A 241 -8.89 -16.12 11.40
CA ASP A 241 -8.54 -17.02 12.50
C ASP A 241 -7.52 -18.10 12.08
N ARG A 242 -7.06 -18.06 10.84
CA ARG A 242 -6.18 -19.07 10.24
C ARG A 242 -4.73 -18.62 10.10
N HIS A 243 -4.36 -17.53 10.77
CA HIS A 243 -2.98 -17.05 10.76
C HIS A 243 -2.02 -18.10 11.35
N PRO A 244 -0.87 -18.42 10.70
CA PRO A 244 0.01 -19.51 11.13
C PRO A 244 0.51 -19.41 12.57
N ARG A 245 0.75 -18.18 13.05
CA ARG A 245 1.19 -17.91 14.44
C ARG A 245 0.04 -17.92 15.45
N TRP A 246 -1.16 -17.54 15.04
CA TRP A 246 -2.28 -17.23 15.94
C TRP A 246 -3.52 -18.06 15.57
N ASN A 247 -3.32 -19.36 15.32
CA ASN A 247 -4.38 -20.24 14.84
C ASN A 247 -5.54 -20.33 15.85
N GLY A 248 -6.77 -20.12 15.39
CA GLY A 248 -7.99 -20.06 16.18
C GLY A 248 -8.22 -18.72 16.89
N VAL A 249 -7.36 -17.72 16.67
CA VAL A 249 -7.51 -16.36 17.19
C VAL A 249 -7.74 -15.41 16.02
N TRP A 250 -8.85 -14.68 16.06
CA TRP A 250 -9.18 -13.69 15.06
C TRP A 250 -8.19 -12.52 15.09
N VAL A 251 -7.41 -12.34 14.04
CA VAL A 251 -6.38 -11.30 13.93
C VAL A 251 -6.54 -10.48 12.65
N SER A 252 -6.10 -9.22 12.68
CA SER A 252 -6.05 -8.30 11.53
C SER A 252 -4.59 -7.87 11.25
N PRO A 253 -4.21 -7.68 9.97
CA PRO A 253 -2.98 -6.97 9.61
C PRO A 253 -3.11 -5.48 9.96
N GLY A 254 -2.19 -4.95 10.77
CA GLY A 254 -2.24 -3.53 11.14
C GLY A 254 -1.11 -3.09 12.07
N ASN A 255 -0.41 -2.03 11.65
CA ASN A 255 0.68 -1.39 12.36
C ASN A 255 0.18 -0.66 13.63
N ASP A 256 1.03 -0.72 14.65
CA ASP A 256 1.16 0.18 15.81
C ASP A 256 0.71 -0.31 17.19
N THR A 257 -0.12 -1.34 17.35
CA THR A 257 -0.46 -1.73 18.73
C THR A 257 -0.72 -3.21 19.00
N GLY A 258 -0.39 -4.20 18.15
CA GLY A 258 -0.74 -5.61 18.36
C GLY A 258 -0.67 -6.15 19.81
N PRO A 259 -1.42 -7.22 20.15
CA PRO A 259 -1.58 -7.72 21.50
C PRO A 259 -0.22 -8.25 21.95
N LEU A 260 0.37 -7.57 22.93
CA LEU A 260 1.58 -8.01 23.62
C LEU A 260 1.26 -9.22 24.50
N CYS A 261 0.98 -10.38 23.89
CA CYS A 261 0.78 -11.64 24.62
C CYS A 261 1.94 -12.62 24.46
N GLU A 262 2.95 -12.29 23.67
CA GLU A 262 4.27 -12.94 23.73
C GLU A 262 5.32 -11.85 23.91
N ALA A 263 6.34 -12.12 24.75
CA ALA A 263 7.52 -11.26 24.84
C ALA A 263 7.97 -10.92 23.41
N PRO A 264 8.31 -9.65 23.10
CA PRO A 264 8.67 -9.27 21.75
C PRO A 264 9.77 -10.21 21.27
N THR A 265 9.42 -11.14 20.38
CA THR A 265 10.41 -11.82 19.57
C THR A 265 11.09 -10.65 18.87
N PRO A 266 12.42 -10.46 19.02
CA PRO A 266 13.09 -9.41 18.28
C PRO A 266 12.65 -9.60 16.84
N ALA A 267 12.00 -8.57 16.28
CA ALA A 267 11.61 -8.59 14.88
C ALA A 267 12.86 -9.07 14.15
N LEU A 268 12.77 -10.23 13.49
CA LEU A 268 13.84 -10.59 12.57
C LEU A 268 13.90 -9.38 11.65
N GLN A 269 15.03 -8.67 11.65
CA GLN A 269 15.28 -7.58 10.70
C GLN A 269 15.44 -8.25 9.33
N LEU A 270 14.35 -8.80 8.82
CA LEU A 270 14.22 -9.21 7.45
C LEU A 270 14.08 -7.92 6.63
N PRO A 271 14.66 -7.87 5.43
CA PRO A 271 14.36 -6.79 4.50
C PRO A 271 12.85 -6.69 4.31
N ALA A 272 12.31 -5.48 4.20
CA ALA A 272 10.90 -5.29 3.85
C ALA A 272 10.59 -5.89 2.46
N PRO A 273 9.35 -6.34 2.22
CA PRO A 273 8.88 -6.61 0.86
C PRO A 273 9.11 -5.39 -0.05
N ARG A 274 9.31 -5.64 -1.35
CA ARG A 274 9.55 -4.59 -2.33
C ARG A 274 8.23 -3.95 -2.77
N LEU A 275 7.18 -4.75 -2.92
CA LEU A 275 5.91 -4.37 -3.57
C LEU A 275 4.75 -4.21 -2.59
N GLY A 276 4.61 -5.11 -1.61
CA GLY A 276 3.62 -5.01 -0.54
C GLY A 276 4.09 -4.13 0.62
N TRP A 277 3.16 -3.72 1.48
CA TRP A 277 3.50 -3.14 2.78
C TRP A 277 3.50 -4.18 3.89
N LEU A 278 2.71 -5.24 3.71
CA LEU A 278 2.42 -6.17 4.77
C LEU A 278 3.44 -7.30 4.87
N THR A 279 3.79 -7.66 6.10
CA THR A 279 4.54 -8.90 6.41
C THR A 279 3.75 -9.79 7.36
N ASP A 280 4.03 -11.11 7.35
CA ASP A 280 3.45 -12.05 8.33
C ASP A 280 3.75 -11.65 9.79
N ALA A 281 4.76 -10.81 10.01
CA ALA A 281 5.13 -10.31 11.34
C ALA A 281 4.20 -9.19 11.85
N GLU A 282 3.37 -8.60 10.99
CA GLU A 282 2.53 -7.44 11.28
C GLU A 282 1.10 -7.79 11.69
N PHE A 283 0.77 -9.09 11.78
CA PHE A 283 -0.48 -9.54 12.35
C PHE A 283 -0.55 -9.29 13.85
N GLY A 284 -1.51 -8.44 14.24
CA GLY A 284 -1.75 -7.99 15.61
C GLY A 284 -2.97 -8.62 16.29
N HIS A 285 -3.97 -7.79 16.61
CA HIS A 285 -4.93 -7.93 17.74
C HIS A 285 -5.98 -9.04 17.66
N PRO A 286 -6.49 -9.55 18.81
CA PRO A 286 -7.67 -10.38 18.83
C PRO A 286 -8.91 -9.55 18.46
N HIS A 287 -9.73 -10.05 17.55
CA HIS A 287 -10.97 -9.42 17.07
C HIS A 287 -12.20 -10.32 17.27
N LEU A 288 -13.40 -9.79 16.97
CA LEU A 288 -14.65 -10.55 16.98
C LEU A 288 -15.31 -10.50 15.59
N PRO A 289 -15.62 -11.64 14.96
CA PRO A 289 -16.20 -11.65 13.61
C PRO A 289 -17.62 -11.10 13.59
N ALA A 290 -17.95 -10.39 12.51
CA ALA A 290 -19.34 -10.03 12.21
C ALA A 290 -20.16 -11.29 11.89
N PRO A 291 -21.45 -11.33 12.28
CA PRO A 291 -22.34 -12.41 11.86
C PRO A 291 -22.46 -12.41 10.33
N MET A 292 -22.22 -13.56 9.69
CA MET A 292 -22.44 -13.70 8.25
C MET A 292 -23.94 -13.53 7.98
N ALA A 293 -24.32 -12.56 7.14
CA ALA A 293 -25.69 -12.47 6.65
C ALA A 293 -25.86 -13.50 5.54
N ASP A 294 -26.84 -14.39 5.71
CA ASP A 294 -27.31 -15.33 4.69
C ASP A 294 -27.94 -14.61 3.48
#